data_AF-A0A670ZLW0-F1
#
_entry.id   AF-A0A670ZLW0-F1
#
_cell.length_a   1.000
_cell.length_b   1.000
_cell.length_c   1.000
_cell.angle_alpha   90.00
_cell.angle_beta   90.00
_cell.angle_gamma   90.00
#
_symmetry.space_group_name_H-M   'P 1'
#
loop_
_entity.id
_entity.type
_entity.pdbx_description
1 polymer ?
#
loop_
_entity_poly.entity_id
_entity_poly.type
_entity_poly.pdbx_seq_one_letter_code
_entity_poly.pdbx_strand_id
1 'polypeptide(L)'
;LRPEERCHYPVDPGHCKAHMTRFYYNHKYKKCKKFIYGGCKGNGNNFESFEECLHFCKGKWGRGFREGLASSLGQKREQPQAPQLEKF
;
A
#
# COMPACT_ATOMS: atom_id res chain seq x y z
N LEU A 1 -10.06 -5.89 5.46
CA LEU A 1 -9.34 -6.06 6.75
C LEU A 1 -8.89 -4.69 7.21
N ARG A 2 -9.23 -4.31 8.44
CA ARG A 2 -8.89 -2.97 8.95
C ARG A 2 -7.39 -2.90 9.27
N PRO A 3 -6.72 -1.75 9.11
CA PRO A 3 -5.32 -1.58 9.45
C PRO A 3 -4.95 -2.07 10.85
N GLU A 4 -5.83 -1.82 11.81
CA GLU A 4 -5.65 -2.17 13.22
C GLU A 4 -5.51 -3.69 13.44
N GLU A 5 -6.13 -4.52 12.61
CA GLU A 5 -6.10 -5.98 12.75
C GLU A 5 -4.79 -6.58 12.21
N ARG A 6 -4.39 -6.21 10.98
CA ARG A 6 -3.17 -6.79 10.38
C ARG A 6 -1.90 -6.31 11.06
N CYS A 7 -1.84 -5.03 11.43
CA CYS A 7 -0.62 -4.42 11.95
C CYS A 7 -0.28 -4.85 13.39
N HIS A 8 -1.22 -5.51 14.07
CA HIS A 8 -1.08 -5.98 15.44
C HIS A 8 -0.84 -7.50 15.52
N TYR A 9 -0.96 -8.23 14.42
CA TYR A 9 -0.64 -9.66 14.42
C TYR A 9 0.84 -9.90 14.70
N PRO A 10 1.18 -11.01 15.38
CA PRO A 10 2.57 -11.41 15.55
C PRO A 10 3.21 -11.75 14.21
N VAL A 11 4.54 -11.82 14.17
CA VAL A 11 5.25 -12.38 13.01
C VAL A 11 4.91 -13.86 12.90
N ASP A 12 4.54 -14.31 11.71
CA ASP A 12 4.29 -15.71 11.41
C ASP A 12 5.01 -16.12 10.11
N PRO A 13 6.13 -16.87 10.22
CA PRO A 13 6.84 -17.41 9.05
C PRO A 13 6.01 -18.41 8.24
N GLY A 14 4.96 -18.98 8.81
CA GLY A 14 4.26 -20.12 8.23
C GLY A 14 5.08 -21.41 8.29
N HIS A 15 4.53 -22.48 7.70
CA HIS A 15 5.10 -23.84 7.80
C HIS A 15 5.96 -24.25 6.59
N CYS A 16 5.86 -23.52 5.48
CA CYS A 16 6.71 -23.76 4.32
C CYS A 16 8.16 -23.28 4.57
N LYS A 17 9.11 -23.72 3.74
CA LYS A 17 10.56 -23.53 3.96
C LYS A 17 11.24 -22.65 2.89
N ALA A 18 10.49 -21.85 2.15
CA ALA A 18 11.09 -20.84 1.28
C ALA A 18 11.78 -19.76 2.13
N HIS A 19 12.74 -19.04 1.52
CA HIS A 19 13.49 -18.00 2.20
C HIS A 19 13.13 -16.61 1.64
N MET A 20 11.88 -16.20 1.83
CA MET A 20 11.36 -14.94 1.27
C MET A 20 11.54 -13.80 2.27
N THR A 21 12.27 -12.75 1.89
CA THR A 21 12.35 -11.54 2.72
C THR A 21 11.03 -10.79 2.63
N ARG A 22 10.39 -10.57 3.78
CA ARG A 22 9.14 -9.81 3.92
C ARG A 22 9.27 -8.80 5.05
N PHE A 23 8.30 -7.92 5.17
CA PHE A 23 8.25 -6.89 6.20
C PHE A 23 7.03 -7.07 7.10
N TYR A 24 7.19 -6.78 8.39
CA TYR A 24 6.11 -6.76 9.38
C TYR A 24 6.18 -5.47 10.19
N TYR A 25 5.05 -4.99 10.70
CA TYR A 25 4.99 -3.86 11.58
C TYR A 25 5.23 -4.29 13.04
N ASN A 26 6.24 -3.69 13.66
CA ASN A 26 6.56 -3.90 15.06
C ASN A 26 5.97 -2.76 15.89
N HIS A 27 4.84 -3.02 16.57
CA HIS A 27 4.12 -2.01 17.34
C HIS A 27 4.94 -1.46 18.52
N LYS A 28 5.78 -2.29 19.17
CA LYS A 28 6.65 -1.86 20.28
C LYS A 28 7.60 -0.74 19.86
N TYR A 29 8.15 -0.83 18.66
CA TYR A 29 9.10 0.17 18.14
C TYR A 29 8.48 1.15 17.14
N LYS A 30 7.19 0.99 16.80
CA LYS A 30 6.49 1.76 15.76
C LYS A 30 7.26 1.80 14.43
N LYS A 31 7.82 0.65 14.02
CA LYS A 31 8.70 0.50 12.85
C LYS A 31 8.38 -0.78 12.09
N CYS A 32 8.49 -0.73 10.77
CA CYS A 32 8.53 -1.92 9.93
C CYS A 32 9.90 -2.60 10.02
N LYS A 33 9.93 -3.93 10.11
CA LYS A 33 11.15 -4.74 10.22
C LYS A 33 11.09 -5.91 9.25
N LYS A 34 12.24 -6.36 8.79
CA LYS A 34 12.36 -7.56 7.94
C LYS A 34 12.15 -8.83 8.76
N PHE A 35 11.59 -9.85 8.12
CA PHE A 35 11.57 -11.23 8.60
C PHE A 35 11.62 -12.20 7.41
N ILE A 36 11.89 -13.48 7.68
CA ILE A 36 11.85 -14.53 6.67
C ILE A 36 10.48 -15.20 6.71
N TYR A 37 9.79 -15.15 5.58
CA TYR A 37 8.54 -15.83 5.35
C TYR A 37 8.78 -17.13 4.56
N GLY A 38 8.19 -18.21 5.06
CA GLY A 38 8.30 -19.57 4.54
C GLY A 38 7.61 -19.79 3.20
N GLY A 39 6.80 -18.83 2.73
CA GLY A 39 6.14 -18.89 1.41
C GLY A 39 4.70 -19.42 1.43
N CYS A 40 4.20 -19.91 2.56
CA CYS A 40 2.79 -20.28 2.69
C CYS A 40 2.24 -20.09 4.11
N LYS A 41 0.92 -19.95 4.21
CA LYS A 41 0.19 -19.66 5.47
C LYS A 41 0.69 -18.32 6.07
N GLY A 42 0.79 -18.20 7.38
CA GLY A 42 1.09 -16.92 8.00
C GLY A 42 -0.16 -16.09 8.31
N ASN A 43 0.04 -14.79 8.53
CA ASN A 43 -1.02 -13.82 8.78
C ASN A 43 -0.78 -12.51 8.01
N GLY A 44 -1.67 -11.54 8.21
CA GLY A 44 -1.68 -10.27 7.48
C GLY A 44 -0.58 -9.28 7.83
N ASN A 45 0.23 -9.51 8.88
CA ASN A 45 1.40 -8.68 9.19
C ASN A 45 2.61 -9.10 8.34
N ASN A 46 2.42 -9.13 7.02
CA ASN A 46 3.36 -9.62 6.03
C ASN A 46 3.21 -8.77 4.76
N PHE A 47 4.21 -7.96 4.48
CA PHE A 47 4.25 -7.00 3.39
C PHE A 47 5.46 -7.27 2.50
N GLU A 48 5.35 -6.98 1.21
CA GLU A 48 6.42 -7.23 0.24
C GLU A 48 7.52 -6.17 0.32
N SER A 49 7.14 -4.94 0.69
CA SER A 49 8.07 -3.82 0.84
C SER A 49 7.95 -3.11 2.19
N PHE A 50 8.99 -2.37 2.53
CA PHE A 50 9.02 -1.53 3.72
C PHE A 50 7.99 -0.40 3.62
N GLU A 51 7.85 0.17 2.43
CA GLU A 51 6.93 1.26 2.09
C GLU A 51 5.48 0.82 2.25
N GLU A 52 5.13 -0.38 1.76
CA GLU A 52 3.78 -0.94 1.91
C GLU A 52 3.44 -1.12 3.40
N CYS A 53 4.35 -1.73 4.16
CA CYS A 53 4.19 -1.91 5.60
C CYS A 53 3.98 -0.57 6.32
N LEU A 54 4.80 0.44 6.01
CA LEU A 54 4.70 1.75 6.65
C LEU A 54 3.42 2.47 6.26
N HIS A 55 3.07 2.47 4.98
CA HIS A 55 1.87 3.11 4.48
C HIS A 55 0.63 2.50 5.15
N PHE A 56 0.58 1.17 5.22
CA PHE A 56 -0.56 0.46 5.78
C PHE A 56 -0.66 0.61 7.31
N CYS A 57 0.45 0.48 8.05
CA CYS A 57 0.42 0.38 9.51
C CYS A 57 0.72 1.65 10.29
N LYS A 58 1.41 2.62 9.68
CA LYS A 58 1.73 3.89 10.35
C LYS A 58 0.70 4.99 10.04
N GLY A 59 -0.18 4.78 9.06
CA GLY A 59 -1.33 5.63 8.80
C GLY A 59 -0.96 7.11 8.62
N LYS A 60 -0.23 7.45 7.55
CA LYS A 60 0.00 8.86 7.18
C LYS A 60 -1.14 9.48 6.35
N TRP A 61 -2.22 8.75 6.10
CA TRP A 61 -3.36 9.26 5.33
C TRP A 61 -4.63 9.54 6.17
N GLY A 62 -4.55 9.39 7.50
CA GLY A 62 -5.71 9.50 8.40
C GLY A 62 -5.92 10.85 9.09
N ARG A 63 -5.10 11.88 8.83
CA ARG A 63 -5.28 13.25 9.37
C ARG A 63 -4.79 14.33 8.40
N GLY A 64 -5.29 14.33 7.16
CA GLY A 64 -5.13 15.52 6.29
C GLY A 64 -4.90 15.33 4.79
N PHE A 65 -5.14 14.16 4.21
CA PHE A 65 -5.07 14.02 2.75
C PHE A 65 -6.45 13.66 2.19
N ARG A 66 -7.14 14.70 1.67
CA ARG A 66 -8.23 14.53 0.73
C ARG A 66 -7.71 13.77 -0.49
N GLU A 67 -8.57 12.97 -1.11
CA GLU A 67 -8.34 12.27 -2.38
C GLU A 67 -7.49 13.12 -3.35
N GLY A 68 -6.32 12.62 -3.78
CA GLY A 68 -5.45 13.47 -4.60
C GLY A 68 -4.08 12.93 -5.02
N LEU A 69 -3.87 11.63 -5.16
CA LEU A 69 -2.63 11.13 -5.78
C LEU A 69 -2.80 9.82 -6.59
N ALA A 70 -3.89 9.75 -7.35
CA ALA A 70 -4.06 8.79 -8.43
C ALA A 70 -4.47 9.55 -9.70
N SER A 71 -3.52 10.22 -10.35
CA SER A 71 -3.57 10.62 -11.77
C SER A 71 -2.22 11.17 -12.21
N SER A 72 -1.20 10.31 -12.24
CA SER A 72 0.07 10.58 -12.92
C SER A 72 0.47 9.44 -13.85
N LEU A 73 -0.51 8.89 -14.56
CA LEU A 73 -0.30 8.21 -15.85
C LEU A 73 -1.33 8.77 -16.82
N GLY A 74 -0.85 9.44 -17.86
CA GLY A 74 -1.62 10.30 -18.74
C GLY A 74 -2.66 9.58 -19.59
N GLN A 75 -3.80 10.24 -19.77
CA GLN A 75 -4.75 10.01 -20.86
C GLN A 75 -5.37 11.36 -21.22
N LYS A 76 -4.75 12.06 -22.18
CA LYS A 76 -5.42 13.16 -22.89
C LYS A 76 -6.49 12.54 -23.78
N ARG A 77 -7.76 12.67 -23.40
CA ARG A 77 -8.87 12.49 -24.33
C ARG A 77 -9.13 13.86 -24.98
N GLU A 78 -8.61 14.02 -26.20
CA GLU A 78 -8.90 15.17 -27.06
C GLU A 78 -10.41 15.17 -27.39
N GLN A 79 -11.12 16.24 -27.03
CA GLN A 79 -12.51 16.45 -27.44
C GLN A 79 -12.49 17.17 -28.80
N PRO A 80 -13.23 16.70 -29.83
CA PRO A 80 -13.34 17.45 -31.07
C PRO A 80 -14.20 18.70 -30.84
N GLN A 81 -13.57 19.87 -30.95
CA GLN A 81 -14.22 21.16 -30.82
C GLN A 81 -15.02 21.46 -32.10
N ALA A 82 -16.34 21.52 -31.98
CA ALA A 82 -17.20 22.02 -33.06
C ALA A 82 -16.88 23.50 -33.31
N PRO A 83 -16.67 23.94 -34.57
CA PRO A 83 -16.46 25.36 -34.84
C PRO A 83 -17.77 26.14 -34.66
N GLN A 84 -17.75 27.13 -33.77
CA GLN A 84 -18.81 28.13 -33.69
C GLN A 84 -18.61 29.18 -34.78
N LEU A 85 -19.72 29.48 -35.46
CA LEU A 85 -19.89 30.38 -36.58
C LEU A 85 -19.86 31.85 -36.11
N GLU A 86 -18.91 32.65 -36.59
CA GLU A 86 -18.94 34.12 -36.51
C GLU A 86 -18.56 34.66 -37.91
N LYS A 87 -19.54 34.94 -38.78
CA LYS A 87 -20.11 36.27 -39.06
C LYS A 87 -19.09 37.28 -39.62
N PHE A 88 -19.09 37.44 -40.94
CA PHE A 88 -19.13 38.72 -41.66
C PHE A 88 -19.78 38.48 -43.03
#